data_AF-A0A8H9QU81-F1
#
_entry.id   AF-A0A8H9QU81-F1
#
_cell.length_a   1.000
_cell.length_b   1.000
_cell.length_c   1.000
_cell.angle_alpha   90.00
_cell.angle_beta   90.00
_cell.angle_gamma   90.00
#
_symmetry.space_group_name_H-M   'P 1'
#
loop_
_entity.id
_entity.type
_entity.pdbx_description
1 polymer ?
#
loop_
_entity_poly.entity_id
_entity_poly.type
_entity_poly.pdbx_seq_one_letter_code
_entity_poly.pdbx_strand_id
1 'polypeptide(L)'
;MDNKKILEKVKRRSSAAKNQRDDLLNDLIEETQEEIKVYIHREDIPISLEGVLIELVVIKCNRLGTEGINSESFSGVSTSYIDGFPKDILKKLRSCRKLP
;
A
#
# COMPACT_ATOMS: atom_id res chain seq x y z
N MET A 1 12.43 -5.76 -8.73
CA MET A 1 11.64 -4.51 -8.88
C MET A 1 12.54 -3.35 -8.48
N ASP A 2 12.45 -2.20 -9.15
CA ASP A 2 13.34 -1.07 -8.86
C ASP A 2 12.67 -0.10 -7.86
N ASN A 3 13.10 -0.12 -6.60
CA ASN A 3 12.47 0.65 -5.52
C ASN A 3 12.50 2.17 -5.80
N LYS A 4 13.55 2.67 -6.45
CA LYS A 4 13.64 4.09 -6.88
C LYS A 4 12.50 4.47 -7.83
N LYS A 5 12.19 3.62 -8.81
CA LYS A 5 11.04 3.81 -9.72
C LYS A 5 9.70 3.73 -9.00
N ILE A 6 9.56 2.86 -7.99
CA ILE A 6 8.35 2.76 -7.17
C ILE A 6 8.13 4.03 -6.34
N LEU A 7 9.17 4.49 -5.64
CA LEU A 7 9.17 5.73 -4.87
C LEU A 7 8.68 6.92 -5.72
N GLU A 8 9.27 7.10 -6.89
CA GLU A 8 8.90 8.15 -7.83
C GLU A 8 7.43 8.03 -8.30
N LYS A 9 6.95 6.80 -8.51
CA LYS A 9 5.55 6.53 -8.88
C LYS A 9 4.59 6.83 -7.72
N VAL A 10 4.99 6.59 -6.47
CA VAL A 10 4.20 6.87 -5.27
C VAL A 10 4.08 8.38 -5.06
N LYS A 11 5.20 9.11 -5.09
CA LYS A 11 5.20 10.59 -4.95
C LYS A 11 4.36 11.30 -6.01
N ARG A 12 4.31 10.78 -7.24
CA ARG A 12 3.46 11.34 -8.31
C ARG A 12 1.95 11.14 -8.07
N ARG A 13 1.55 10.19 -7.22
CA ARG A 13 0.15 9.81 -7.00
C ARG A 13 -0.46 10.38 -5.73
N SER A 14 0.35 10.86 -4.79
CA SER A 14 -0.13 11.43 -3.53
C SER A 14 0.68 12.67 -3.16
N SER A 15 -0.02 13.77 -2.89
CA SER A 15 0.57 14.97 -2.31
C SER A 15 1.12 14.71 -0.91
N ALA A 16 0.45 13.87 -0.12
CA ALA A 16 0.94 13.45 1.20
C ALA A 16 2.28 12.72 1.07
N ALA A 17 2.39 11.78 0.11
CA ALA A 17 3.65 11.10 -0.16
C ALA A 17 4.73 12.05 -0.69
N LYS A 18 4.38 12.99 -1.58
CA LYS A 18 5.34 13.98 -2.11
C LYS A 18 5.99 14.84 -1.02
N ASN A 19 5.27 15.12 0.06
CA ASN A 19 5.75 15.94 1.16
C ASN A 19 6.48 15.13 2.24
N GLN A 20 6.56 13.81 2.10
CA GLN A 20 7.22 12.92 3.03
C GLN A 20 8.68 12.69 2.65
N ARG A 21 9.53 12.38 3.65
CA ARG A 21 10.93 12.04 3.42
C ARG A 21 11.06 10.73 2.66
N ASP A 22 12.08 10.66 1.81
CA ASP A 22 12.38 9.49 0.99
C ASP A 22 12.70 8.26 1.83
N ASP A 23 13.37 8.41 2.97
CA ASP A 23 13.63 7.35 3.94
C ASP A 23 12.32 6.68 4.39
N LEU A 24 11.39 7.44 4.98
CA LEU A 24 10.10 6.89 5.40
C LEU A 24 9.32 6.25 4.24
N LEU A 25 9.36 6.85 3.05
CA LEU A 25 8.66 6.27 1.90
C LEU A 25 9.27 4.93 1.47
N ASN A 26 10.59 4.77 1.57
CA ASN A 26 11.24 3.50 1.28
C ASN A 26 10.88 2.46 2.35
N ASP A 27 10.90 2.83 3.64
CA ASP A 27 10.47 1.94 4.72
C ASP A 27 9.04 1.42 4.48
N LEU A 28 8.11 2.32 4.15
CA LEU A 28 6.72 1.95 3.83
C LEU A 28 6.60 1.04 2.60
N ILE A 29 7.45 1.25 1.58
CA ILE A 29 7.50 0.39 0.40
C ILE A 29 7.95 -1.01 0.82
N GLU A 30 9.04 -1.13 1.59
CA GLU A 30 9.59 -2.40 2.04
C GLU A 30 8.62 -3.18 2.94
N GLU A 31 8.01 -2.50 3.91
CA GLU A 31 6.97 -3.08 4.77
C GLU A 31 5.78 -3.60 3.95
N THR A 32 5.29 -2.79 3.01
CA THR A 32 4.17 -3.19 2.15
C THR A 32 4.56 -4.33 1.20
N GLN A 33 5.81 -4.39 0.76
CA GLN A 33 6.29 -5.52 -0.03
C GLN A 33 6.22 -6.82 0.78
N GLU A 34 6.67 -6.79 2.03
CA GLU A 34 6.63 -7.96 2.91
C GLU A 34 5.19 -8.39 3.23
N GLU A 35 4.30 -7.45 3.53
CA GLU A 35 2.87 -7.72 3.74
C GLU A 35 2.24 -8.44 2.53
N ILE A 36 2.54 -7.97 1.31
CA ILE A 36 2.03 -8.60 0.08
C ILE A 36 2.58 -10.03 -0.04
N LYS A 37 3.89 -10.23 0.14
CA LYS A 37 4.57 -11.53 0.02
C LYS A 37 3.98 -12.56 0.99
N VAL A 38 3.83 -12.17 2.25
CA VAL A 38 3.21 -13.00 3.30
C VAL A 38 1.79 -13.37 2.90
N TYR A 39 0.99 -12.40 2.41
CA TYR A 39 -0.39 -12.67 2.04
C TYR A 39 -0.52 -13.61 0.83
N ILE A 40 0.33 -13.46 -0.19
CA ILE A 40 0.28 -14.27 -1.40
C ILE A 40 1.06 -15.60 -1.28
N HIS A 41 1.71 -15.86 -0.15
CA HIS A 41 2.60 -17.01 0.07
C HIS A 41 3.66 -17.14 -1.03
N ARG A 42 4.38 -16.05 -1.30
CA ARG A 42 5.51 -16.01 -2.25
C ARG A 42 6.65 -15.19 -1.70
N GLU A 43 7.87 -15.54 -2.10
CA GLU A 43 9.08 -14.79 -1.77
C GLU A 43 9.26 -13.55 -2.65
N ASP A 44 8.68 -13.57 -3.86
CA ASP A 44 8.69 -12.47 -4.82
C ASP A 44 7.29 -11.89 -5.09
N ILE A 45 7.27 -10.61 -5.48
CA ILE A 45 6.06 -9.94 -5.95
C ILE A 45 6.05 -9.96 -7.49
N PRO A 46 5.07 -10.63 -8.12
CA PRO A 46 4.91 -10.61 -9.57
C PRO A 46 4.74 -9.20 -10.11
N ILE A 47 5.24 -8.94 -11.32
CA ILE A 47 5.13 -7.62 -11.96
C ILE A 47 3.67 -7.15 -12.13
N SER A 48 2.73 -8.09 -12.24
CA SER A 48 1.29 -7.81 -12.27
C SER A 48 0.76 -7.16 -10.99
N LEU A 49 1.46 -7.33 -9.86
CA LEU A 49 1.14 -6.72 -8.56
C LEU A 49 1.92 -5.44 -8.27
N GLU A 50 2.80 -4.97 -9.17
CA GLU A 50 3.54 -3.71 -8.96
C GLU A 50 2.58 -2.53 -8.75
N GLY A 51 1.49 -2.47 -9.52
CA GLY A 51 0.46 -1.45 -9.36
C GLY A 51 -0.26 -1.53 -8.01
N VAL A 52 -0.46 -2.75 -7.49
CA VAL A 52 -1.10 -2.98 -6.19
C VAL A 52 -0.20 -2.50 -5.06
N LEU A 53 1.11 -2.78 -5.12
CA LEU A 53 2.07 -2.25 -4.15
C LEU A 53 2.01 -0.72 -4.09
N ILE A 54 2.09 -0.05 -5.25
CA ILE A 54 2.05 1.42 -5.32
C ILE A 54 0.76 1.97 -4.72
N GLU A 55 -0.38 1.34 -5.04
CA GLU A 55 -1.70 1.74 -4.53
C GLU A 55 -1.78 1.62 -3.00
N LEU A 56 -1.28 0.50 -2.44
CA LEU A 56 -1.25 0.29 -0.98
C LEU A 56 -0.34 1.29 -0.26
N VAL A 57 0.85 1.56 -0.79
CA VAL A 57 1.78 2.55 -0.20
C VAL A 57 1.14 3.94 -0.20
N VAL A 58 0.45 4.33 -1.28
CA VAL A 58 -0.28 5.61 -1.36
C VAL A 58 -1.38 5.68 -0.29
N ILE A 59 -2.14 4.60 -0.08
CA ILE A 59 -3.16 4.54 0.97
C ILE A 59 -2.54 4.72 2.36
N LYS A 60 -1.43 4.04 2.66
CA LYS A 60 -0.70 4.17 3.93
C LYS A 60 -0.18 5.60 4.13
N CYS A 61 0.39 6.22 3.10
CA CYS A 61 0.86 7.62 3.17
C CYS A 61 -0.29 8.60 3.45
N ASN A 62 -1.43 8.44 2.77
CA ASN A 62 -2.59 9.29 3.00
C ASN A 62 -3.15 9.13 4.42
N ARG A 63 -3.09 7.90 4.97
CA ARG A 63 -3.48 7.63 6.36
C ARG A 63 -2.59 8.35 7.35
N LEU A 64 -1.27 8.21 7.24
CA LEU A 64 -0.29 8.92 8.08
C LEU A 64 -0.52 10.45 8.08
N GLY A 65 -0.85 11.01 6.90
CA GLY A 65 -1.14 12.44 6.78
C GLY A 65 -2.50 12.88 7.35
N THR A 66 -3.41 11.96 7.68
CA THR A 66 -4.80 12.26 8.11
C THR A 66 -5.09 11.87 9.57
N GLU A 67 -4.12 11.29 10.29
CA GLU A 67 -4.28 10.85 11.68
C GLU A 67 -4.66 12.00 12.63
N GLY A 68 -4.23 13.23 12.34
CA GLY A 68 -4.62 14.43 13.10
C GLY A 68 -5.99 15.03 12.75
N ILE A 69 -6.59 14.65 11.60
CA ILE A 69 -7.88 15.19 11.12
C ILE A 69 -9.04 14.24 11.45
N ASN A 70 -8.76 12.94 11.61
CA ASN A 70 -9.77 11.89 11.84
C ASN A 70 -10.45 11.92 13.21
N SER A 71 -10.08 12.82 14.13
CA SER A 71 -10.81 12.96 15.41
C SER A 71 -12.18 13.63 15.25
N GLU A 72 -12.49 14.30 14.12
CA GLU A 72 -13.68 15.16 14.04
C GLU A 72 -14.67 14.88 12.90
N SER A 73 -14.44 13.98 11.94
CA SER A 73 -15.44 13.67 10.90
C SER A 73 -15.10 12.43 10.07
N PHE A 74 -15.63 11.25 10.42
CA PHE A 74 -15.96 10.23 9.39
C PHE A 74 -16.99 9.22 9.92
N SER A 75 -18.22 9.69 10.11
CA SER A 75 -19.38 8.81 10.17
C SER A 75 -19.73 8.40 8.73
N GLY A 76 -19.39 7.19 8.30
CA GLY A 76 -20.09 6.57 7.16
C GLY A 76 -19.30 5.74 6.14
N VAL A 77 -17.97 5.81 6.04
CA VAL A 77 -17.20 4.92 5.15
C VAL A 77 -16.13 4.19 5.94
N SER A 78 -16.57 3.26 6.78
CA SER A 78 -15.70 2.20 7.29
C SER A 78 -15.26 1.35 6.10
N THR A 79 -14.16 1.73 5.43
CA THR A 79 -13.49 0.82 4.50
C THR A 79 -13.13 -0.42 5.29
N SER A 80 -13.88 -1.51 5.14
CA SER A 80 -13.62 -2.74 5.87
C SER A 80 -12.34 -3.34 5.30
N TYR A 81 -11.24 -3.19 6.03
CA TYR A 81 -9.98 -3.88 5.75
C TYR A 81 -10.14 -5.31 6.24
N ILE A 82 -10.26 -6.26 5.31
CA ILE A 82 -10.19 -7.68 5.64
C ILE A 82 -8.70 -8.02 5.52
N ASP A 83 -8.08 -8.54 6.58
CA ASP A 83 -6.64 -8.82 6.64
C ASP A 83 -5.75 -7.59 6.34
N GLY A 84 -6.20 -6.37 6.67
CA GLY A 84 -5.40 -5.15 6.47
C GLY A 84 -5.42 -4.56 5.06
N PHE A 85 -6.13 -5.15 4.09
CA PHE A 85 -6.21 -4.67 2.71
C PHE A 85 -7.64 -4.26 2.29
N PRO A 86 -7.79 -3.24 1.41
CA PRO A 86 -9.07 -2.92 0.77
C PRO A 86 -9.63 -4.10 -0.06
N LYS A 87 -10.97 -4.23 -0.13
CA LYS A 87 -11.66 -5.33 -0.84
C LYS A 87 -11.24 -5.49 -2.31
N ASP A 88 -11.13 -4.39 -3.05
CA ASP A 88 -10.72 -4.41 -4.46
C ASP A 88 -9.27 -4.87 -4.64
N ILE A 89 -8.40 -4.52 -3.69
CA ILE A 89 -6.99 -4.95 -3.68
C ILE A 89 -6.89 -6.43 -3.32
N LEU A 90 -7.66 -6.91 -2.34
CA LEU A 90 -7.70 -8.33 -1.97
C LEU A 90 -8.02 -9.22 -3.16
N LYS A 91 -8.95 -8.81 -4.04
CA LYS A 91 -9.30 -9.58 -5.24
C LYS A 91 -8.10 -9.75 -6.18
N LYS A 92 -7.29 -8.70 -6.35
CA LYS A 92 -6.05 -8.73 -7.17
C LYS A 92 -4.97 -9.57 -6.49
N LEU A 93 -4.80 -9.46 -5.18
CA LEU A 93 -3.80 -10.26 -4.44
C LEU A 93 -4.14 -11.76 -4.49
N ARG A 94 -5.42 -12.12 -4.33
CA ARG A 94 -5.87 -13.52 -4.36
C ARG A 94 -5.60 -14.22 -5.68
N SER A 95 -5.62 -13.52 -6.82
CA SER A 95 -5.33 -14.15 -8.13
C SER A 95 -3.88 -14.62 -8.25
N CYS A 96 -2.97 -14.05 -7.46
CA CYS A 96 -1.55 -14.39 -7.45
C CYS A 96 -1.15 -15.23 -6.23
N ARG A 97 -2.05 -15.46 -5.28
CA ARG A 97 -1.77 -16.22 -4.05
C ARG A 97 -1.49 -17.69 -4.37
N LYS A 98 -0.36 -18.22 -3.89
CA LYS A 98 -0.13 -19.66 -3.84
C LYS A 98 -0.92 -20.21 -2.64
N LEU A 99 -1.70 -21.26 -2.88
CA LEU A 99 -2.33 -21.98 -1.78
C LEU A 99 -1.25 -22.87 -1.14
N PRO A 100 -1.11 -22.87 0.20
CA PRO A 100 -0.27 -23.83 0.90
C PRO A 100 -0.78 -25.26 0.71
#